data_AF-A0A3C1REK4-F1
#
_entry.id   AF-A0A3C1REK4-F1
#
_cell.length_a   1.000
_cell.length_b   1.000
_cell.length_c   1.000
_cell.angle_alpha   90.00
_cell.angle_beta   90.00
_cell.angle_gamma   90.00
#
_symmetry.space_group_name_H-M   'P 1'
#
loop_
_entity.id
_entity.type
_entity.pdbx_description
1 polymer ?
#
loop_
_entity_poly.entity_id
_entity_poly.type
_entity_poly.pdbx_seq_one_letter_code
_entity_poly.pdbx_strand_id
1 'polypeptide(L)' 'MSPKNHKVRVGISIGDFNGIGPEIIMKSLADKTITDFFTPVIFGSGKLFTYQKNIFKLN' A
#
# COMPACT_ATOMS: atom_id res chain seq x y z
N MET A 1 25.05 18.58 -5.10
CA MET A 1 23.73 18.18 -4.55
C MET A 1 23.07 17.26 -5.57
N SER A 2 22.80 16.00 -5.22
CA SER A 2 22.00 15.11 -6.07
C SER A 2 20.60 15.71 -6.26
N PRO A 3 20.00 15.68 -7.47
CA PRO A 3 18.63 16.12 -7.64
C PRO A 3 17.73 15.33 -6.67
N LYS A 4 16.87 16.04 -5.92
CA LYS A 4 15.84 15.39 -5.10
C LYS A 4 14.97 14.55 -6.04
N ASN A 5 15.20 13.25 -6.06
CA ASN A 5 14.40 12.28 -6.81
C ASN A 5 12.97 12.35 -6.27
N HIS A 6 12.12 13.15 -6.92
CA HIS A 6 10.71 13.22 -6.58
C HIS A 6 10.05 11.92 -7.06
N LYS A 7 9.86 10.98 -6.14
CA LYS A 7 9.11 9.75 -6.40
C LYS A 7 7.70 10.12 -6.85
N VAL A 8 7.26 9.58 -8.00
CA VAL A 8 5.88 9.77 -8.50
C VAL A 8 4.89 9.27 -7.45
N ARG A 9 3.76 9.97 -7.28
CA ARG A 9 2.68 9.53 -6.39
C ARG A 9 1.71 8.67 -7.19
N VAL A 10 1.50 7.44 -6.77
CA VAL A 10 0.60 6.49 -7.46
C VAL A 10 -0.62 6.27 -6.59
N GLY A 11 -1.79 6.69 -7.10
CA GLY A 11 -3.07 6.43 -6.47
C GLY A 11 -3.51 4.99 -6.69
N ILE A 12 -3.87 4.28 -5.61
CA ILE A 12 -4.34 2.89 -5.65
C ILE A 12 -5.73 2.84 -5.01
N SER A 13 -6.77 2.65 -5.81
CA SER A 13 -8.11 2.34 -5.31
C SER A 13 -8.16 0.89 -4.83
N ILE A 14 -8.82 0.63 -3.70
CA ILE A 14 -8.82 -0.70 -3.11
C ILE A 14 -9.72 -1.73 -3.82
N GLY A 15 -10.59 -1.28 -4.73
CA GLY A 15 -11.61 -2.12 -5.33
C GLY A 15 -12.70 -2.52 -4.34
N ASP A 16 -13.23 -3.74 -4.48
CA ASP A 16 -14.16 -4.33 -3.52
C ASP A 16 -13.43 -4.73 -2.23
N PHE A 17 -13.90 -4.23 -1.09
CA PHE A 17 -13.32 -4.51 0.22
C PHE A 17 -13.52 -5.96 0.69
N ASN A 18 -14.50 -6.68 0.14
CA ASN A 18 -14.70 -8.11 0.39
C ASN A 18 -13.82 -8.98 -0.52
N GLY A 19 -13.19 -8.39 -1.54
CA GLY A 19 -12.24 -9.07 -2.40
C GLY A 19 -10.83 -9.15 -1.79
N ILE A 20 -9.91 -9.70 -2.58
CA ILE A 20 -8.50 -9.87 -2.17
C ILE A 20 -7.64 -8.61 -2.38
N GLY A 21 -8.19 -7.54 -2.97
CA GLY A 21 -7.45 -6.31 -3.31
C GLY A 21 -6.67 -5.72 -2.13
N PRO A 22 -7.31 -5.49 -0.96
CA PRO A 22 -6.62 -5.00 0.23
C PRO A 22 -5.45 -5.89 0.69
N GLU A 23 -5.61 -7.22 0.63
CA GLU A 23 -4.54 -8.18 0.99
C GLU A 23 -3.34 -8.05 0.05
N ILE A 24 -3.60 -8.03 -1.27
CA ILE A 24 -2.55 -7.89 -2.29
C ILE A 24 -1.82 -6.56 -2.12
N ILE A 25 -2.54 -5.45 -1.92
CA ILE A 25 -1.94 -4.13 -1.67
C ILE A 25 -1.00 -4.18 -0.46
N MET A 26 -1.46 -4.75 0.66
CA MET A 26 -0.66 -4.85 1.88
C MET A 26 0.60 -5.70 1.69
N LYS A 27 0.46 -6.89 1.08
CA LYS A 27 1.58 -7.81 0.87
C LYS A 27 2.59 -7.25 -0.14
N SER A 28 2.14 -6.62 -1.22
CA SER A 28 3.02 -6.00 -2.21
C SER A 28 3.79 -4.80 -1.65
N LEU A 29 3.15 -3.98 -0.82
CA LEU A 29 3.81 -2.81 -0.22
C LEU A 29 4.61 -3.13 1.06
N ALA A 30 4.54 -4.37 1.57
CA ALA A 30 5.39 -4.84 2.66
C ALA A 30 6.87 -4.94 2.26
N ASP A 31 7.13 -5.19 0.97
CA ASP A 31 8.49 -5.09 0.42
C ASP A 31 8.87 -3.61 0.24
N LYS A 32 9.79 -3.14 1.10
CA LYS A 32 10.26 -1.75 1.11
C LYS A 32 10.89 -1.34 -0.22
N THR A 33 11.46 -2.28 -0.98
CA THR A 33 12.07 -1.99 -2.29
C THR A 33 11.04 -1.47 -3.29
N ILE A 34 9.76 -1.86 -3.16
CA ILE A 34 8.67 -1.34 -3.99
C ILE A 34 8.46 0.15 -3.76
N THR A 35 8.58 0.61 -2.51
CA THR A 35 8.43 2.02 -2.16
C THR A 35 9.62 2.88 -2.60
N ASP A 36 10.69 2.27 -3.13
CA ASP A 36 11.80 2.99 -3.75
C ASP A 36 11.48 3.52 -5.15
N PHE A 37 10.54 2.89 -5.85
CA PHE A 37 10.12 3.31 -7.18
C PHE A 37 9.11 4.47 -7.15
N PHE A 38 8.18 4.48 -6.19
CA PHE A 38 7.10 5.47 -6.12
C PHE A 38 6.55 5.66 -4.69
N THR A 39 5.74 6.70 -4.49
CA THR A 39 4.99 6.92 -3.25
C THR A 39 3.56 6.40 -3.41
N PRO A 40 3.17 5.26 -2.80
CA PRO A 40 1.80 4.76 -2.88
C PRO A 40 0.84 5.67 -2.10
N VAL A 41 -0.33 5.95 -2.68
CA VAL A 41 -1.45 6.64 -2.02
C VAL A 41 -2.68 5.74 -2.12
N ILE A 42 -3.04 5.08 -1.03
CA ILE A 42 -4.13 4.11 -1.00
C ILE A 42 -5.45 4.84 -0.70
N PHE A 43 -6.43 4.70 -1.60
CA PHE A 43 -7.77 5.24 -1.44
C PHE A 43 -8.70 4.15 -0.89
N GLY A 44 -8.92 4.15 0.42
CA GLY A 44 -9.77 3.18 1.12
C GLY A 44 -9.88 3.46 2.62
N SER A 45 -10.63 2.61 3.33
CA SER A 45 -10.83 2.73 4.77
C SER A 45 -9.60 2.29 5.55
N GLY A 46 -8.99 3.18 6.34
CA GLY A 46 -7.87 2.82 7.22
C GLY A 46 -8.24 1.73 8.24
N LYS A 47 -9.50 1.69 8.72
CA LYS A 47 -9.98 0.65 9.64
C LYS A 47 -9.91 -0.75 9.03
N LEU A 48 -10.23 -0.87 7.74
CA LEU A 48 -10.14 -2.13 7.00
C LEU A 48 -8.71 -2.64 6.97
N PHE A 49 -7.75 -1.78 6.63
CA PHE A 49 -6.33 -2.15 6.58
C PHE A 49 -5.77 -2.52 7.96
N THR A 50 -6.14 -1.80 9.03
CA THR A 50 -5.76 -2.19 10.39
C THR A 50 -6.33 -3.56 10.78
N TYR A 51 -7.59 -3.83 10.45
CA TYR A 51 -8.23 -5.12 10.70
C TYR A 51 -7.53 -6.26 9.93
N GLN A 52 -7.29 -6.07 8.63
CA GLN A 52 -6.61 -7.07 7.80
C GLN A 52 -5.16 -7.29 8.22
N LYS A 53 -4.44 -6.23 8.62
CA LYS A 53 -3.08 -6.34 9.19
C LYS A 53 -3.04 -7.33 10.35
N ASN A 54 -4.00 -7.23 11.26
CA ASN A 54 -4.09 -8.10 12.43
C ASN A 54 -4.43 -9.55 12.05
N ILE A 55 -5.35 -9.76 11.09
CA ILE A 55 -5.70 -11.09 10.60
C ILE A 55 -4.50 -11.77 9.94
N PHE A 56 -3.83 -11.07 9.03
CA PHE A 56 -2.72 -11.62 8.24
C PHE A 56 -1.39 -11.60 8.98
N LYS A 57 -1.35 -11.06 10.21
CA LYS A 57 -0.13 -10.95 11.04
C LYS A 57 1.03 -10.27 10.31
N LEU A 58 0.72 -9.21 9.55
CA LEU A 58 1.72 -8.41 8.87
C LEU A 58 2.34 -7.43 9.87
N ASN A 59 3.68 -7.36 9.92
CA ASN A 59 4.43 -6.49 10.85
C ASN A 59 4.52 -5.05 10.35
#